data_AF-D3F8L9-F1
#
_entry.id   AF-D3F8L9-F1
#
_cell.length_a   1.000
_cell.length_b   1.000
_cell.length_c   1.000
_cell.angle_alpha   90.00
_cell.angle_beta   90.00
_cell.angle_gamma   90.00
#
_symmetry.space_group_name_H-M   'P 1'
#
loop_
_entity.id
_entity.type
_entity.pdbx_description
1 polymer ?
#
loop_
_entity_poly.entity_id
_entity_poly.type
_entity_poly.pdbx_seq_one_letter_code
_entity_poly.pdbx_strand_id
1 'polypeptide(L)' 'MNTSDLRFPPSSNAAAQHARIRWELFIHNDVQDVLLTLRRDTLRVVHHGPADHAGWTATLADAGIGADATQERLPA' A
#
# COMPACT_ATOMS: atom_id res chain seq x y z
N MET A 1 -9.66 2.02 -12.87
CA MET A 1 -9.08 1.24 -11.75
C MET A 1 -7.74 1.88 -11.48
N ASN A 2 -7.58 2.49 -10.30
CA ASN A 2 -6.42 3.33 -10.00
C ASN A 2 -5.41 2.54 -9.18
N THR A 3 -4.15 2.93 -9.25
CA THR A 3 -3.08 2.28 -8.50
C THR A 3 -2.18 3.30 -7.83
N SER A 4 -1.72 2.98 -6.63
CA SER A 4 -0.74 3.76 -5.88
C SER A 4 0.32 2.83 -5.30
N ASP A 5 1.57 3.26 -5.23
CA ASP A 5 2.64 2.44 -4.66
C ASP A 5 2.89 2.86 -3.21
N LEU A 6 2.81 1.90 -2.29
CA LEU A 6 3.26 2.06 -0.91
C LEU A 6 4.71 1.61 -0.82
N ARG A 7 5.56 2.53 -0.40
CA ARG A 7 6.98 2.29 -0.14
C ARG A 7 7.18 2.07 1.34
N PHE A 8 7.97 1.07 1.68
CA PHE A 8 8.30 0.72 3.04
C PHE A 8 9.79 1.00 3.27
N PRO A 9 10.25 1.20 4.52
CA PRO A 9 11.67 1.35 4.80
C PRO A 9 12.46 0.18 4.17
N PRO A 10 13.68 0.40 3.64
CA PRO A 10 14.46 -0.65 2.98
C PRO A 10 14.76 -1.86 3.87
N SER A 11 14.75 -1.68 5.19
CA SER A 11 14.89 -2.74 6.19
C SER A 11 13.63 -3.60 6.38
N SER A 12 12.48 -3.13 5.89
CA SER A 12 11.20 -3.83 5.95
C SER A 12 11.03 -4.73 4.73
N ASN A 13 10.92 -6.04 4.96
CA ASN A 13 10.53 -6.99 3.91
C ASN A 13 9.02 -6.93 3.69
N ALA A 14 8.54 -5.88 3.01
CA ALA A 14 7.12 -5.64 2.76
C ALA A 14 6.49 -6.81 1.98
N ALA A 15 7.22 -7.42 1.06
CA ALA A 15 6.79 -8.62 0.35
C ALA A 15 6.50 -9.80 1.31
N ALA A 16 7.33 -10.02 2.33
CA ALA A 16 7.07 -11.06 3.33
C ALA A 16 5.89 -10.71 4.26
N GLN A 17 5.59 -9.42 4.43
CA GLN A 17 4.44 -8.94 5.21
C GLN A 17 3.19 -8.70 4.37
N HIS A 18 3.21 -9.04 3.07
CA HIS A 18 2.16 -8.70 2.10
C HIS A 18 0.75 -9.12 2.56
N ALA A 19 0.58 -10.36 3.02
CA ALA A 19 -0.71 -10.85 3.49
C ALA A 19 -1.25 -10.05 4.69
N ARG A 20 -0.35 -9.67 5.61
CA ARG A 20 -0.71 -8.85 6.77
C ARG A 20 -1.09 -7.43 6.36
N ILE A 21 -0.24 -6.78 5.56
CA ILE A 21 -0.48 -5.42 5.05
C ILE A 21 -1.79 -5.36 4.29
N ARG A 22 -2.06 -6.35 3.44
CA ARG A 22 -3.32 -6.47 2.70
C ARG A 22 -4.53 -6.54 3.64
N TRP A 23 -4.45 -7.36 4.69
CA TRP A 23 -5.51 -7.48 5.68
C TRP A 23 -5.80 -6.14 6.38
N GLU A 24 -4.77 -5.44 6.85
CA GLU A 24 -4.94 -4.14 7.52
C GLU A 24 -5.57 -3.10 6.59
N LEU A 25 -5.21 -3.09 5.30
CA LEU A 25 -5.74 -2.13 4.35
C LEU A 25 -7.17 -2.42 3.88
N PHE A 26 -7.66 -3.65 4.05
CA PHE A 26 -9.03 -4.02 3.62
C PHE A 26 -10.14 -3.42 4.50
N ILE A 27 -9.79 -2.72 5.59
CA ILE A 27 -10.74 -1.86 6.31
C ILE A 27 -11.15 -0.62 5.49
N HIS A 28 -10.32 -0.21 4.52
CA HIS A 28 -10.57 0.93 3.66
C HIS A 28 -11.42 0.50 2.46
N ASN A 29 -12.65 0.99 2.39
CA ASN A 29 -13.61 0.60 1.35
C ASN A 29 -13.18 0.95 -0.08
N ASP A 30 -12.25 1.91 -0.24
CA ASP A 30 -11.67 2.27 -1.51
C ASP A 30 -10.59 1.27 -1.97
N VAL A 31 -9.99 0.49 -1.06
CA VAL A 31 -8.98 -0.51 -1.39
C VAL A 31 -9.64 -1.77 -1.95
N GLN A 32 -9.25 -2.12 -3.17
CA GLN A 32 -9.73 -3.31 -3.86
C GLN A 32 -8.76 -4.49 -3.70
N ASP A 33 -7.46 -4.23 -3.81
CA ASP A 33 -6.43 -5.24 -3.61
C ASP A 33 -5.06 -4.63 -3.29
N VAL A 34 -4.14 -5.46 -2.81
CA VAL A 34 -2.73 -5.11 -2.63
C VAL A 34 -1.90 -6.15 -3.35
N LEU A 35 -1.01 -5.72 -4.24
CA LEU A 35 -0.21 -6.58 -5.11
C LEU A 35 1.27 -6.46 -4.77
N LEU A 36 2.01 -7.56 -4.94
CA LEU A 36 3.46 -7.57 -4.91
C LEU A 36 4.01 -6.79 -6.12
N THR A 37 5.12 -6.09 -5.92
CA THR A 37 5.90 -5.51 -7.02
C THR A 37 7.24 -6.24 -7.17
N LEU A 38 8.03 -5.89 -8.19
CA LEU A 38 9.40 -6.40 -8.34
C LEU A 38 10.34 -5.91 -7.22
N ARG A 39 9.97 -4.85 -6.50
CA ARG A 39 10.73 -4.28 -5.38
C ARG A 39 10.19 -4.82 -4.06
N ARG A 40 11.07 -5.41 -3.24
CA ARG A 40 10.68 -6.09 -1.98
C ARG A 40 10.15 -5.15 -0.90
N ASP A 41 10.49 -3.88 -1.00
CA ASP A 41 10.11 -2.75 -0.14
C ASP A 41 8.94 -1.96 -0.72
N THR A 42 8.31 -2.41 -1.81
CA THR A 42 7.19 -1.70 -2.44
C THR A 42 6.03 -2.63 -2.72
N LEU A 43 4.82 -2.21 -2.32
CA LEU A 43 3.57 -2.88 -2.65
C LEU A 43 2.69 -1.93 -3.46
N ARG A 44 1.88 -2.49 -4.36
CA ARG A 44 0.95 -1.72 -5.18
C ARG A 44 -0.47 -1.88 -4.66
N VAL A 45 -1.08 -0.78 -4.24
CA VAL A 45 -2.48 -0.73 -3.83
C VAL A 45 -3.34 -0.44 -5.04
N VAL A 46 -4.33 -1.29 -5.27
CA VAL A 46 -5.39 -1.11 -6.25
C VAL A 46 -6.59 -0.51 -5.53
N HIS A 47 -7.12 0.59 -6.03
CA HIS A 47 -8.19 1.32 -5.36
C HIS A 47 -9.20 1.96 -6.32
N HIS A 48 -10.37 2.27 -5.77
CA HIS A 48 -11.45 2.98 -6.43
C HIS A 48 -11.46 4.45 -6.02
N GLY A 49 -11.80 5.34 -6.97
CA GLY A 49 -11.91 6.78 -6.68
C GLY A 49 -10.57 7.42 -6.27
N PRO A 50 -10.62 8.54 -5.53
CA PRO A 50 -9.42 9.21 -5.01
C PRO A 50 -8.73 8.33 -3.96
N ALA A 51 -7.40 8.31 -3.96
CA ALA A 51 -6.64 7.55 -2.97
C ALA A 51 -6.65 8.24 -1.60
N ASP A 52 -6.91 7.49 -0.52
CA ASP A 52 -6.70 7.96 0.85
C ASP A 52 -5.34 7.53 1.41
N HIS A 53 -4.26 8.07 0.81
CA HIS A 53 -2.89 7.77 1.22
C HIS A 53 -2.63 8.00 2.72
N ALA A 54 -3.21 9.07 3.28
CA ALA A 54 -3.04 9.41 4.68
C ALA A 54 -3.74 8.39 5.60
N GLY A 55 -4.99 8.00 5.28
CA GLY A 55 -5.71 6.97 6.02
C GLY A 55 -5.02 5.61 5.97
N TRP A 56 -4.53 5.20 4.80
CA TRP A 56 -3.81 3.94 4.63
C TRP A 56 -2.52 3.90 5.45
N THR A 57 -1.69 4.94 5.35
CA THR A 57 -0.43 5.03 6.09
C THR A 57 -0.64 5.11 7.60
N ALA A 58 -1.67 5.83 8.06
CA ALA A 58 -2.05 5.87 9.47
C ALA A 58 -2.48 4.48 10.00
N THR A 59 -3.31 3.76 9.24
CA THR A 59 -3.76 2.41 9.62
C THR A 59 -2.59 1.43 9.73
N LEU A 60 -1.65 1.50 8.78
CA LEU A 60 -0.44 0.68 8.83
C LEU A 60 0.44 1.06 10.02
N ALA A 61 0.58 2.36 10.33
CA ALA A 61 1.34 2.81 11.48
C ALA A 61 0.74 2.32 12.80
N ASP A 62 -0.59 2.34 12.95
CA ASP A 62 -1.30 1.80 14.12
C ASP A 62 -1.09 0.27 14.28
N ALA A 63 -0.91 -0.45 13.16
CA ALA A 63 -0.51 -1.86 13.16
C ALA A 63 1.01 -2.07 13.39
N GLY A 64 1.78 -1.01 13.60
CA GLY A 64 3.23 -1.05 13.78
C GLY A 64 4.03 -1.25 12.48
N ILE A 65 3.46 -0.86 11.33
CA ILE A 65 4.03 -0.99 9.99
C ILE A 65 4.24 0.42 9.41
N GLY A 66 5.49 0.87 9.30
CA GLY A 66 5.80 2.16 8.68
C GLY A 66 5.73 2.09 7.16
N ALA A 67 4.96 2.98 6.53
CA ALA A 67 4.82 3.09 5.08
C ALA A 67 4.77 4.56 4.64
N ASP A 68 5.25 4.83 3.43
CA ASP A 68 5.15 6.11 2.73
C ASP A 68 4.44 5.87 1.38
N ALA A 69 3.33 6.58 1.16
CA ALA A 69 2.54 6.44 -0.05
C ALA A 69 3.07 7.35 -1.16
N THR A 70 3.52 6.77 -2.27
CA THR A 70 3.90 7.51 -3.47
C THR A 70 2.99 7.13 -4.62
N GLN A 71 2.42 8.13 -5.30
CA GLN A 71 1.64 7.88 -6.50
C GLN A 71 2.57 7.60 -7.69
N GLU A 72 2.41 6.46 -8.36
CA GLU A 72 2.95 6.26 -9.70
C GLU A 72 1.90 6.72 -10.72
N ARG A 73 2.15 7.83 -11.43
CA ARG A 73 1.36 8.18 -12.61
C ARG A 73 1.76 7.23 -13.75
N LEU A 74 0.92 6.26 -14.08
CA LEU A 74 1.03 5.56 -15.36
C LEU A 74 0.77 6.57 -16.50
N PRO A 75 1.61 6.61 -17.55
CA PRO A 75 1.30 7.40 -18.75
C PRO A 75 0.04 6.82 -19.42
N ALA A 76 -0.81 7.73 -19.90
CA ALA A 76 -2.07 7.44 -20.59
C ALA A 76 -1.87 6.64 -21.88
#